data_AF-A0A2N8KJR6-F1
#
_entry.id   AF-A0A2N8KJR6-F1
#
_cell.length_a   1.000
_cell.length_b   1.000
_cell.length_c   1.000
_cell.angle_alpha   90.00
_cell.angle_beta   90.00
_cell.angle_gamma   90.00
#
_symmetry.space_group_name_H-M   'P 1'
#
loop_
_entity.id
_entity.type
_entity.pdbx_description
1 polymer ?
#
loop_
_entity_poly.entity_id
_entity_poly.type
_entity_poly.pdbx_seq_one_letter_code
_entity_poly.pdbx_strand_id
1 'polypeptide(L)'
;MLLVDMLCLTHKISDKLLRRLQLTQETLTTRLASLELIRSRHDSGVASTLDYQDALALTEAARADLERTEREYQQARNALALLVGNGADRNSLVRTVATGQIVSSVVEAGLTSDLLTRRPDIRAAEYRLMARNADIGAARAAFFPSITLTGAFGTASSELSGLFDSGSRAWSFLPQINLPIFRGGVNVANLDLAKVRRDAAISDYEKAIQQAFREVSDALDARRTLDREWQARTRLAEASTTGLRLAEARYIQGLDGYMRFLDSQRSNFFDRISLSDVSTQYQISLVRLFRAVGGSWDSQQLGDTPESMGSTVVTGSKAEVN
;
A
#
# COMPACT_ATOMS: atom_id res chain seq x y z
N MET A 1 4.61 1.84 6.52
CA MET A 1 3.26 2.25 6.07
C MET A 1 3.00 1.81 4.64
N LEU A 2 3.73 2.33 3.64
CA LEU A 2 3.51 2.00 2.22
C LEU A 2 3.44 0.50 1.89
N LEU A 3 4.31 -0.34 2.48
CA LEU A 3 4.32 -1.78 2.22
C LEU A 3 3.12 -2.52 2.82
N VAL A 4 2.69 -2.18 4.04
CA VAL A 4 1.52 -2.82 4.69
C VAL A 4 0.22 -2.40 4.00
N ASP A 5 0.12 -1.13 3.62
CA ASP A 5 -1.02 -0.63 2.85
C ASP A 5 -1.07 -1.31 1.47
N MET A 6 0.05 -1.34 0.75
CA MET A 6 0.15 -2.04 -0.54
C MET A 6 -0.18 -3.53 -0.40
N LEU A 7 0.29 -4.20 0.66
CA LEU A 7 -0.03 -5.60 0.93
C LEU A 7 -1.54 -5.79 1.13
N CYS A 8 -2.18 -4.96 1.96
CA CYS A 8 -3.61 -5.04 2.23
C CYS A 8 -4.44 -4.76 0.96
N LEU A 9 -4.07 -3.72 0.20
CA LEU A 9 -4.71 -3.38 -1.07
C LEU A 9 -4.59 -4.53 -2.09
N THR A 10 -3.39 -5.07 -2.28
CA THR A 10 -3.15 -6.18 -3.21
C THR A 10 -3.87 -7.44 -2.76
N HIS A 11 -3.96 -7.71 -1.45
CA HIS A 11 -4.75 -8.81 -0.92
C HIS A 11 -6.25 -8.62 -1.22
N LYS A 12 -6.82 -7.43 -1.02
CA LYS A 12 -8.24 -7.15 -1.38
C LYS A 12 -8.52 -7.29 -2.87
N ILE A 13 -7.57 -6.90 -3.72
CA ILE A 13 -7.67 -7.11 -5.18
C ILE A 13 -7.62 -8.61 -5.51
N SER A 14 -6.72 -9.37 -4.89
CA SER A 14 -6.62 -10.83 -5.06
C SER A 14 -7.92 -11.53 -4.66
N ASP A 15 -8.51 -11.16 -3.52
CA ASP A 15 -9.80 -11.70 -3.05
C ASP A 15 -10.94 -11.40 -4.04
N LYS A 16 -10.99 -10.17 -4.58
CA LYS A 16 -11.96 -9.79 -5.62
C LYS A 16 -11.85 -10.68 -6.85
N LEU A 17 -10.61 -10.89 -7.32
CA LEU A 17 -10.34 -11.69 -8.50
C LEU A 17 -10.69 -13.17 -8.29
N LEU A 18 -10.45 -13.70 -7.09
CA LEU A 18 -10.88 -15.05 -6.73
C LEU A 18 -12.41 -15.19 -6.77
N ARG A 19 -13.15 -14.22 -6.21
CA ARG A 19 -14.63 -14.19 -6.30
C ARG A 19 -15.12 -14.10 -7.75
N ARG A 20 -14.46 -13.27 -8.57
CA ARG A 20 -14.79 -13.12 -10.00
C ARG A 20 -14.52 -14.43 -10.76
N LEU A 21 -13.44 -15.13 -10.42
CA LEU A 21 -13.11 -16.43 -11.02
C LEU A 21 -14.19 -17.47 -10.72
N GLN A 22 -14.61 -17.57 -9.44
CA GLN A 22 -15.71 -18.44 -9.02
C GLN A 22 -17.01 -18.12 -9.77
N LEU A 23 -17.39 -16.84 -9.83
CA LEU A 23 -18.58 -16.38 -10.53
C LEU A 23 -18.53 -16.67 -12.05
N THR A 24 -17.37 -16.50 -12.67
CA THR A 24 -17.18 -16.78 -14.10
C THR A 24 -17.24 -18.29 -14.38
N GLN A 25 -16.71 -19.11 -13.47
CA GLN A 25 -16.78 -20.56 -13.56
C GLN A 25 -18.22 -21.08 -13.37
N GLU A 26 -18.95 -20.58 -12.38
CA GLU A 26 -20.40 -20.84 -12.21
C GLU A 26 -21.16 -20.48 -13.49
N THR A 27 -20.90 -19.29 -14.04
CA THR A 27 -21.55 -18.81 -15.26
C THR A 27 -21.25 -19.71 -16.44
N LEU A 28 -19.98 -20.10 -16.65
CA LEU A 28 -19.61 -21.00 -17.74
C LEU A 28 -20.32 -22.36 -17.63
N THR A 29 -20.42 -22.93 -16.43
CA THR A 29 -21.16 -24.18 -16.19
C THR A 29 -22.63 -24.03 -16.58
N THR A 30 -23.30 -22.94 -16.18
CA THR A 30 -24.69 -22.67 -16.57
C THR A 30 -24.86 -22.45 -18.07
N ARG A 31 -23.90 -21.78 -18.74
CA ARG A 31 -23.92 -21.55 -20.19
C ARG A 31 -23.73 -22.84 -20.97
N LEU A 32 -22.83 -23.73 -20.54
CA LEU A 32 -22.64 -25.05 -21.14
C LEU A 32 -23.91 -25.91 -21.06
N ALA A 33 -24.58 -25.92 -19.90
CA ALA A 33 -25.85 -26.62 -19.74
C ALA A 33 -26.95 -26.04 -20.64
N SER A 34 -27.02 -24.71 -20.77
CA SER A 34 -27.97 -24.03 -21.65
C SER A 34 -27.71 -24.33 -23.13
N LEU A 35 -26.43 -24.33 -23.54
CA LEU A 35 -26.01 -24.65 -24.90
C LEU A 35 -26.39 -26.08 -25.28
N GLU A 36 -26.19 -27.05 -24.39
CA GLU A 36 -26.55 -28.45 -24.64
C GLU A 36 -28.06 -28.62 -24.82
N LEU A 37 -28.87 -27.96 -23.98
CA LEU A 37 -30.33 -27.97 -24.11
C LEU A 37 -30.79 -27.38 -25.47
N ILE A 38 -30.18 -26.28 -25.89
CA ILE A 38 -30.53 -25.59 -27.13
C ILE A 38 -30.06 -26.38 -28.34
N ARG A 39 -28.88 -26.99 -28.25
CA ARG A 39 -28.38 -27.92 -29.27
C ARG A 39 -29.37 -29.07 -29.49
N SER A 40 -29.80 -29.73 -28.42
CA SER A 40 -30.79 -30.82 -28.51
C SER A 40 -32.12 -30.36 -29.15
N ARG A 41 -32.59 -29.16 -28.80
CA ARG A 41 -33.80 -28.56 -29.41
C ARG A 41 -33.60 -28.16 -30.88
N HIS A 42 -32.41 -27.67 -31.25
CA HIS A 42 -32.04 -27.32 -32.62
C HIS A 42 -31.94 -28.56 -33.50
N ASP A 43 -31.28 -29.62 -33.01
CA ASP A 43 -31.17 -30.92 -33.69
C ASP A 43 -32.56 -31.57 -33.89
N SER A 44 -33.51 -31.29 -32.99
CA SER A 44 -34.91 -31.72 -33.09
C SER A 44 -35.80 -30.79 -33.93
N GLY A 45 -35.25 -29.71 -34.50
CA GLY A 45 -35.97 -28.72 -35.31
C GLY A 45 -36.88 -27.75 -34.54
N VAL A 46 -36.80 -27.73 -33.20
CA VAL A 46 -37.63 -26.89 -32.31
C VAL A 46 -37.01 -25.51 -32.07
N ALA A 47 -35.69 -25.43 -31.96
CA ALA A 47 -34.96 -24.17 -31.81
C ALA A 47 -34.36 -23.70 -33.14
N SER A 48 -34.24 -22.39 -33.34
CA SER A 48 -33.68 -21.83 -34.57
C SER A 48 -32.15 -21.89 -34.58
N THR A 49 -31.54 -21.82 -35.77
CA THR A 49 -30.07 -21.68 -35.89
C THR A 49 -29.57 -20.41 -35.20
N LEU A 50 -30.38 -19.35 -35.15
CA LEU A 50 -30.05 -18.13 -34.41
C LEU A 50 -29.91 -18.39 -32.91
N ASP A 51 -30.87 -19.09 -32.30
CA ASP A 51 -30.83 -19.43 -30.87
C ASP A 51 -29.59 -20.25 -30.50
N TYR A 52 -29.21 -21.19 -31.37
CA TYR A 52 -27.99 -21.99 -31.22
C TYR A 52 -26.72 -21.13 -31.30
N GLN A 53 -26.61 -20.24 -32.29
CA GLN A 53 -25.45 -19.37 -32.44
C GLN A 53 -25.33 -18.36 -31.29
N ASP A 54 -26.44 -17.83 -30.79
CA ASP A 54 -26.45 -16.93 -29.63
C ASP A 54 -25.98 -17.65 -28.36
N ALA A 55 -26.46 -18.87 -28.12
CA ALA A 55 -26.03 -19.69 -26.99
C ALA A 55 -24.53 -20.06 -27.08
N LEU A 56 -24.05 -20.37 -28.29
CA LEU A 56 -22.63 -20.66 -28.54
C LEU A 56 -21.77 -19.42 -28.29
N ALA A 57 -22.14 -18.26 -28.83
CA ALA A 57 -21.42 -17.02 -28.65
C ALA A 57 -21.30 -16.63 -27.16
N LEU A 58 -22.36 -16.79 -26.38
CA LEU A 58 -22.35 -16.54 -24.94
C LEU A 58 -21.46 -17.52 -24.16
N THR A 59 -21.39 -18.78 -24.61
CA THR A 59 -20.52 -19.80 -24.02
C THR A 59 -19.05 -19.48 -24.30
N GLU A 60 -18.71 -19.13 -25.54
CA GLU A 60 -17.34 -18.75 -25.90
C GLU A 60 -16.91 -17.43 -25.23
N ALA A 61 -17.82 -16.47 -25.08
CA ALA A 61 -17.57 -15.26 -24.30
C ALA A 61 -17.24 -15.58 -22.83
N ALA A 62 -18.00 -16.48 -22.19
CA ALA A 62 -17.73 -16.92 -20.82
C ALA A 62 -16.40 -17.66 -20.69
N ARG A 63 -16.00 -18.47 -21.69
CA ARG A 63 -14.67 -19.11 -21.74
C ARG A 63 -13.55 -18.07 -21.82
N ALA A 64 -13.68 -17.09 -22.72
CA ALA A 64 -12.69 -16.01 -22.83
C ALA A 64 -12.57 -15.20 -21.52
N ASP A 65 -13.70 -14.94 -20.85
CA ASP A 65 -13.73 -14.25 -19.57
C ASP A 65 -13.08 -15.05 -18.43
N LEU A 66 -13.21 -16.37 -18.44
CA LEU A 66 -12.55 -17.25 -17.47
C LEU A 66 -11.03 -17.14 -17.60
N GLU A 67 -10.49 -17.30 -18.81
CA GLU A 67 -9.05 -17.21 -19.07
C GLU A 67 -8.48 -15.81 -18.77
N ARG A 68 -9.26 -14.75 -19.05
CA ARG A 68 -8.90 -13.39 -18.65
C ARG A 68 -8.80 -13.26 -17.13
N THR A 69 -9.82 -13.74 -16.41
CA THR A 69 -9.89 -13.60 -14.94
C THR A 69 -8.81 -14.44 -14.26
N GLU A 70 -8.51 -15.63 -14.78
CA GLU A 70 -7.42 -16.48 -14.30
C GLU A 70 -6.07 -15.76 -14.44
N ARG A 71 -5.80 -15.15 -15.60
CA ARG A 71 -4.59 -14.35 -15.81
C ARG A 71 -4.49 -13.17 -14.83
N GLU A 72 -5.57 -12.41 -14.65
CA GLU A 72 -5.62 -11.28 -13.70
C GLU A 72 -5.35 -11.77 -12.27
N TYR A 73 -5.95 -12.90 -11.86
CA TYR A 73 -5.75 -13.51 -10.55
C TYR A 73 -4.28 -13.93 -10.34
N GLN A 74 -3.66 -14.60 -11.30
CA GLN A 74 -2.24 -14.97 -11.18
C GLN A 74 -1.32 -13.75 -11.12
N GLN A 75 -1.62 -12.67 -11.85
CA GLN A 75 -0.87 -11.42 -11.76
C GLN A 75 -0.98 -10.80 -10.35
N ALA A 76 -2.18 -10.74 -9.77
CA ALA A 76 -2.38 -10.24 -8.42
C ALA A 76 -1.65 -11.09 -7.36
N ARG A 77 -1.65 -12.42 -7.51
CA ARG A 77 -0.87 -13.32 -6.64
C ARG A 77 0.62 -13.11 -6.75
N ASN A 78 1.14 -12.92 -7.96
CA ASN A 78 2.56 -12.64 -8.16
C ASN A 78 2.96 -11.31 -7.50
N ALA A 79 2.12 -10.28 -7.61
CA ALA A 79 2.33 -9.02 -6.92
C ALA A 79 2.29 -9.18 -5.39
N LEU A 80 1.37 -9.99 -4.86
CA LEU A 80 1.29 -10.27 -3.42
C LEU A 80 2.54 -11.00 -2.92
N ALA A 81 3.00 -12.01 -3.65
CA ALA A 81 4.22 -12.76 -3.32
C ALA A 81 5.46 -11.83 -3.27
N LEU A 82 5.56 -10.88 -4.20
CA LEU A 82 6.62 -9.88 -4.19
C LEU A 82 6.57 -8.98 -2.94
N LEU A 83 5.36 -8.56 -2.52
CA LEU A 83 5.19 -7.68 -1.36
C LEU A 83 5.45 -8.36 -0.02
N VAL A 84 5.19 -9.67 0.09
CA VAL A 84 5.47 -10.46 1.30
C VAL A 84 6.98 -10.70 1.48
N GLY A 85 7.78 -10.59 0.42
CA GLY A 85 9.25 -10.50 0.50
C GLY A 85 9.99 -11.80 0.79
N ASN A 86 9.31 -12.82 1.29
CA ASN A 86 9.81 -14.20 1.25
C ASN A 86 9.24 -14.86 0.00
N GLY A 87 9.97 -15.79 -0.63
CA GLY A 87 9.42 -16.69 -1.64
C GLY A 87 8.36 -17.61 -1.03
N ALA A 88 7.32 -17.01 -0.44
CA ALA A 88 6.21 -17.63 0.23
C ALA A 88 5.75 -18.71 -0.73
N ASP A 89 5.78 -19.95 -0.23
CA ASP A 89 5.30 -21.09 -0.99
C ASP A 89 3.97 -20.63 -1.59
N ARG A 90 3.89 -20.58 -2.92
CA ARG A 90 2.73 -19.99 -3.62
C ARG A 90 1.44 -20.64 -3.13
N ASN A 91 1.54 -21.88 -2.63
CA ASN A 91 0.46 -22.67 -2.05
C ASN A 91 0.06 -22.26 -0.61
N SER A 92 0.91 -21.53 0.13
CA SER A 92 0.63 -21.02 1.48
C SER A 92 -0.24 -19.75 1.49
N LEU A 93 -0.31 -19.02 0.37
CA LEU A 93 -1.23 -17.89 0.22
C LEU A 93 -2.65 -18.45 0.13
N VAL A 94 -3.44 -18.20 1.18
CA VAL A 94 -4.78 -18.75 1.41
C VAL A 94 -5.64 -18.63 0.14
N ARG A 95 -6.06 -19.78 -0.40
CA ARG A 95 -6.98 -19.93 -1.54
C ARG A 95 -8.46 -19.79 -1.14
N THR A 96 -8.72 -19.21 0.02
CA THR A 96 -10.07 -19.12 0.56
C THR A 96 -10.50 -17.67 0.46
N VAL A 97 -11.62 -17.42 -0.22
CA VAL A 97 -12.29 -16.13 -0.14
C VAL A 97 -12.56 -15.86 1.33
N ALA A 98 -11.98 -14.80 1.90
CA ALA A 98 -12.30 -14.41 3.26
C ALA A 98 -13.81 -14.18 3.37
N THR A 99 -14.50 -15.09 4.06
CA THR A 99 -15.95 -15.10 4.28
C THR A 99 -16.36 -14.24 5.48
N GLY A 100 -15.41 -13.61 6.17
CA GLY A 100 -15.65 -12.92 7.44
C GLY A 100 -15.35 -11.43 7.36
N GLN A 101 -16.36 -10.64 7.72
CA GLN A 101 -16.35 -9.25 8.19
C GLN A 101 -15.47 -8.27 7.42
N ILE A 102 -16.13 -7.32 6.75
CA ILE A 102 -15.52 -6.01 6.49
C ILE A 102 -15.00 -5.52 7.84
N VAL A 103 -13.67 -5.38 7.97
CA VAL A 103 -13.03 -4.83 9.17
C VAL A 103 -13.47 -3.37 9.26
N SER A 104 -14.62 -3.16 9.88
CA SER A 104 -15.16 -1.85 10.22
C SER A 104 -14.63 -1.50 11.60
N SER A 105 -13.30 -1.36 11.74
CA SER A 105 -12.83 -0.47 12.80
C SER A 105 -13.23 0.93 12.36
N VAL A 106 -14.13 1.55 13.12
CA VAL A 106 -14.45 2.96 12.94
C VAL A 106 -13.17 3.72 13.25
N VAL A 107 -12.40 4.04 12.21
CA VAL A 107 -11.36 5.06 12.34
C VAL A 107 -12.13 6.37 12.52
N GLU A 108 -12.21 6.83 13.76
CA GLU A 108 -12.62 8.20 14.04
C GLU A 108 -11.60 9.10 13.34
N ALA A 109 -12.07 9.89 12.38
CA ALA A 109 -11.25 10.98 11.85
C ALA A 109 -11.08 11.97 13.00
N GLY A 110 -9.99 11.82 13.76
CA GLY A 110 -9.59 12.76 14.79
C GLY A 110 -9.42 14.17 14.22
N LEU A 111 -9.18 15.13 15.10
CA LEU A 111 -9.00 16.51 14.71
C LEU A 111 -7.86 16.66 13.70
N THR A 112 -8.07 17.56 12.77
CA THR A 112 -7.12 18.01 11.76
C THR A 112 -5.69 18.25 12.26
N SER A 113 -5.54 18.79 13.48
CA SER A 113 -4.25 19.08 14.10
C SER A 113 -3.43 17.84 14.43
N ASP A 114 -4.08 16.70 14.72
CA ASP A 114 -3.42 15.46 15.09
C ASP A 114 -2.63 14.86 13.93
N LEU A 115 -3.00 15.20 12.68
CA LEU A 115 -2.29 14.74 11.49
C LEU A 115 -0.85 15.27 11.47
N LEU A 116 -0.60 16.47 11.99
CA LEU A 116 0.72 17.10 11.96
C LEU A 116 1.76 16.32 12.78
N THR A 117 1.32 15.66 13.85
CA THR A 117 2.21 14.93 14.77
C THR A 117 2.25 13.43 14.50
N ARG A 118 1.18 12.87 13.92
CA ARG A 118 1.07 11.43 13.65
C ARG A 118 1.59 11.00 12.28
N ARG A 119 1.47 11.83 11.23
CA ARG A 119 1.83 11.41 9.86
C ARG A 119 3.34 11.40 9.62
N PRO A 120 3.95 10.25 9.26
CA PRO A 120 5.40 10.16 9.06
C PRO A 120 5.93 11.00 7.90
N ASP A 121 5.14 11.25 6.87
CA ASP A 121 5.52 12.05 5.70
C ASP A 121 5.61 13.55 6.00
N ILE A 122 4.68 14.07 6.81
CA ILE A 122 4.74 15.46 7.33
C ILE A 122 5.97 15.63 8.21
N ARG A 123 6.20 14.70 9.14
CA ARG A 123 7.41 14.71 9.99
C ARG A 123 8.70 14.63 9.18
N ALA A 124 8.74 13.81 8.14
CA ALA A 124 9.89 13.72 7.26
C ALA A 124 10.15 15.05 6.52
N ALA A 125 9.09 15.76 6.10
CA ALA A 125 9.22 17.10 5.51
C ALA A 125 9.72 18.14 6.53
N GLU A 126 9.22 18.09 7.77
CA GLU A 126 9.67 18.95 8.87
C GLU A 126 11.16 18.76 9.17
N TYR A 127 11.64 17.52 9.32
CA TYR A 127 13.07 17.26 9.57
C TYR A 127 13.95 17.70 8.40
N ARG A 128 13.48 17.60 7.14
CA ARG A 128 14.19 18.16 5.98
C ARG A 128 14.26 19.68 6.04
N LEU A 129 13.19 20.35 6.43
CA LEU A 129 13.18 21.80 6.64
C LEU A 129 14.16 22.21 7.74
N MET A 130 14.17 21.50 8.88
CA MET A 130 15.13 21.72 9.95
C MET A 130 16.58 21.56 9.47
N ALA A 131 16.87 20.52 8.67
CA ALA A 131 18.18 20.32 8.07
C ALA A 131 18.59 21.49 7.15
N ARG A 132 17.68 21.97 6.29
CA ARG A 132 17.94 23.15 5.43
C ARG A 132 18.14 24.43 6.23
N ASN A 133 17.48 24.58 7.37
CA ASN A 133 17.72 25.70 8.27
C ASN A 133 19.13 25.62 8.90
N ALA A 134 19.61 24.42 9.22
CA ALA A 134 20.98 24.23 9.71
C ALA A 134 22.03 24.55 8.63
N ASP A 135 21.76 24.24 7.35
CA ASP A 135 22.63 24.59 6.21
C ASP A 135 22.87 26.11 6.12
N ILE A 136 21.90 26.95 6.50
CA ILE A 136 22.07 28.41 6.57
C ILE A 136 23.13 28.78 7.62
N GLY A 137 23.13 28.11 8.77
CA GLY A 137 24.14 28.28 9.81
C GLY A 137 25.54 27.94 9.29
N ALA A 138 25.68 26.82 8.57
CA ALA A 138 26.94 26.43 7.94
C ALA A 138 27.40 27.44 6.87
N ALA A 139 26.49 27.95 6.04
CA ALA A 139 26.80 28.98 5.06
C ALA A 139 27.22 30.31 5.72
N ARG A 140 26.59 30.68 6.85
CA ARG A 140 27.00 31.85 7.66
C ARG A 140 28.38 31.66 8.29
N ALA A 141 28.70 30.44 8.75
CA ALA A 141 30.01 30.14 9.33
C ALA A 141 31.17 30.37 8.34
N ALA A 142 30.93 30.25 7.02
CA ALA A 142 31.93 30.52 6.00
C ALA A 142 32.39 31.99 5.89
N PHE A 143 31.70 32.93 6.56
CA PHE A 143 32.12 34.32 6.70
C PHE A 143 33.06 34.56 7.89
N PHE A 144 33.15 33.61 8.82
CA PHE A 144 34.00 33.71 10.00
C PHE A 144 35.37 33.05 9.75
N PRO A 145 36.39 33.35 10.58
CA PRO A 145 37.68 32.68 10.48
C PRO A 145 37.52 31.18 10.70
N SER A 146 38.08 30.36 9.80
CA SER A 146 38.23 28.92 10.04
C SER A 146 39.55 28.67 10.77
N ILE A 147 39.49 27.99 11.91
CA ILE A 147 40.65 27.61 12.70
C ILE A 147 40.87 26.10 12.49
N THR A 148 42.02 25.74 11.93
CA THR A 148 42.42 24.35 11.72
C THR A 148 43.62 24.06 12.60
N LEU A 149 43.56 22.96 13.35
CA LEU A 149 44.66 22.54 14.21
C LEU A 149 45.16 21.18 13.77
N THR A 150 46.40 21.15 13.27
CA THR A 150 47.06 19.92 12.86
C THR A 150 48.15 19.58 13.87
N GLY A 151 48.10 18.37 14.43
CA GLY A 151 49.13 17.86 15.33
C GLY A 151 49.53 16.45 14.95
N ALA A 152 50.81 16.12 15.11
CA ALA A 152 51.31 14.76 14.98
C ALA A 152 52.23 14.43 16.15
N PHE A 153 52.24 13.18 16.57
CA PHE A 153 53.13 12.65 17.60
C PHE A 153 53.54 11.24 17.20
N GLY A 154 54.83 10.92 17.31
CA GLY A 154 55.35 9.62 16.92
C GLY A 154 56.86 9.59 16.98
N THR A 155 57.47 8.90 16.04
CA THR A 155 58.91 8.85 15.88
C THR A 155 59.32 9.27 14.47
N ALA A 156 60.45 9.94 14.37
CA ALA A 156 61.06 10.35 13.12
C ALA A 156 62.55 10.03 13.17
N SER A 157 63.07 9.39 12.14
CA SER A 157 64.48 9.01 12.01
C SER A 157 64.92 9.18 10.55
N SER A 158 66.20 9.51 10.33
CA SER A 158 66.83 9.57 9.01
C SER A 158 66.98 8.18 8.37
N GLU A 159 67.22 7.16 9.18
CA GLU A 159 67.32 5.75 8.78
C GLU A 159 66.22 4.91 9.44
N LEU A 160 65.71 3.88 8.74
CA LEU A 160 64.64 3.01 9.24
C LEU A 160 65.02 2.29 10.56
N SER A 161 66.30 1.95 10.74
CA SER A 161 66.80 1.26 11.93
C SER A 161 66.64 2.09 13.21
N GLY A 162 66.71 3.43 13.12
CA GLY A 162 66.58 4.34 14.26
C GLY A 162 65.15 4.74 14.62
N LEU A 163 64.14 4.21 13.91
CA LEU A 163 62.75 4.67 14.03
C LEU A 163 62.12 4.42 15.41
N PHE A 164 62.63 3.48 16.21
CA PHE A 164 62.14 3.20 17.57
C PHE A 164 63.23 3.33 18.64
N ASP A 165 64.39 3.88 18.28
CA ASP A 165 65.49 4.09 19.21
C ASP A 165 65.21 5.23 20.18
N SER A 166 65.96 5.27 21.29
CA SER A 166 65.90 6.38 22.23
C SER A 166 66.34 7.69 21.54
N GLY A 167 65.50 8.73 21.64
CA GLY A 167 65.72 10.01 20.96
C GLY A 167 65.00 10.19 19.62
N SER A 168 64.36 9.14 19.07
CA SER A 168 63.58 9.22 17.82
C SER A 168 62.19 9.89 17.98
N ARG A 169 61.77 10.22 19.21
CA ARG A 169 60.45 10.81 19.49
C ARG A 169 60.34 12.19 18.85
N ALA A 170 59.29 12.38 18.06
CA ALA A 170 59.00 13.63 17.37
C ALA A 170 57.52 14.00 17.55
N TRP A 171 57.26 15.30 17.63
CA TRP A 171 55.91 15.83 17.64
C TRP A 171 55.85 17.13 16.82
N SER A 172 54.67 17.45 16.31
CA SER A 172 54.41 18.68 15.58
C SER A 172 53.04 19.23 15.98
N PHE A 173 52.93 20.56 16.00
CA PHE A 173 51.71 21.29 16.32
C PHE A 173 51.65 22.55 15.45
N LEU A 174 50.75 22.54 14.47
CA LEU A 174 50.62 23.56 13.43
C LEU A 174 49.17 24.08 13.42
N PRO A 175 48.85 25.13 14.20
CA PRO A 175 47.59 25.85 14.10
C PRO A 175 47.59 26.78 12.89
N GLN A 176 46.47 26.83 12.16
CA GLN A 176 46.26 27.73 11.03
C GLN A 176 44.91 28.45 11.18
N ILE A 177 44.92 29.76 10.94
CA ILE A 177 43.70 30.59 10.91
C ILE A 177 43.55 31.15 9.49
N ASN A 178 42.38 30.97 8.89
CA ASN A 178 42.06 31.50 7.56
C ASN A 178 40.79 32.35 7.63
N LEU A 179 40.89 33.64 7.28
CA LEU A 179 39.76 34.56 7.19
C LEU A 179 39.68 35.11 5.76
N PRO A 180 38.63 34.76 4.99
CA PRO A 180 38.48 35.30 3.64
C PRO A 180 38.03 36.76 3.66
N ILE A 181 38.88 37.68 3.17
CA ILE A 181 38.55 39.10 3.02
C ILE A 181 37.78 39.36 1.71
N PHE A 182 38.20 38.73 0.61
CA PHE A 182 37.53 38.83 -0.68
C PHE A 182 37.47 37.47 -1.39
N ARG A 183 36.26 37.03 -1.76
CA ARG A 183 35.99 35.79 -2.50
C ARG A 183 35.06 35.99 -3.70
N GLY A 184 35.04 37.20 -4.27
CA GLY A 184 34.20 37.49 -5.45
C GLY A 184 32.70 37.20 -5.25
N GLY A 185 32.17 37.38 -4.04
CA GLY A 185 30.75 37.17 -3.74
C GLY A 185 30.31 35.71 -3.51
N VAL A 186 31.21 34.72 -3.62
CA VAL A 186 30.86 33.29 -3.47
C VAL A 186 30.16 32.98 -2.15
N ASN A 187 30.64 33.53 -1.03
CA ASN A 187 30.01 33.29 0.28
C ASN A 187 28.59 33.88 0.36
N VAL A 188 28.35 35.02 -0.28
CA VAL A 188 27.02 35.66 -0.36
C VAL A 188 26.09 34.80 -1.20
N ALA A 189 26.53 34.40 -2.39
CA ALA A 189 25.76 33.53 -3.28
C ALA A 189 25.40 32.19 -2.62
N ASN A 190 26.34 31.58 -1.88
CA ASN A 190 26.09 30.34 -1.14
C ASN A 190 25.08 30.54 0.02
N LEU A 191 25.17 31.66 0.73
CA LEU A 191 24.20 32.00 1.76
C LEU A 191 22.80 32.21 1.17
N ASP A 192 22.69 32.91 0.05
CA ASP A 192 21.41 33.13 -0.60
C ASP A 192 20.84 31.83 -1.18
N LEU A 193 21.67 30.97 -1.77
CA LEU A 193 21.28 29.62 -2.18
C LEU A 193 20.76 28.80 -0.99
N ALA A 194 21.42 28.87 0.18
CA ALA A 194 20.97 28.17 1.38
C ALA A 194 19.60 28.68 1.86
N LYS A 195 19.36 30.00 1.83
CA LYS A 195 18.04 30.59 2.15
C LYS A 195 16.96 30.11 1.18
N VAL A 196 17.22 30.17 -0.13
CA VAL A 196 16.27 29.72 -1.16
C VAL A 196 15.96 28.23 -1.01
N ARG A 197 16.94 27.39 -0.67
CA ARG A 197 16.71 25.96 -0.39
C ARG A 197 15.85 25.74 0.86
N ARG A 198 15.99 26.57 1.88
CA ARG A 198 15.09 26.56 3.04
C ARG A 198 13.68 27.01 2.65
N ASP A 199 13.54 28.08 1.88
CA ASP A 199 12.24 28.53 1.33
C ASP A 199 11.52 27.41 0.58
N ALA A 200 12.23 26.74 -0.34
CA ALA A 200 11.69 25.59 -1.04
C ALA A 200 11.24 24.47 -0.08
N ALA A 201 12.02 24.20 0.97
CA ALA A 201 11.65 23.20 1.99
C ALA A 201 10.43 23.61 2.83
N ILE A 202 10.19 24.91 3.05
CA ILE A 202 8.95 25.41 3.67
C ILE A 202 7.77 25.09 2.77
N SER A 203 7.87 25.41 1.47
CA SER A 203 6.80 25.10 0.51
C SER A 203 6.55 23.59 0.37
N ASP A 204 7.60 22.75 0.43
CA ASP A 204 7.46 21.30 0.43
C ASP A 204 6.73 20.79 1.69
N TYR A 205 7.01 21.39 2.85
CA TYR A 205 6.32 21.08 4.11
C TYR A 205 4.84 21.49 4.05
N GLU A 206 4.54 22.71 3.60
CA GLU A 206 3.16 23.18 3.40
C GLU A 206 2.40 22.31 2.40
N LYS A 207 3.04 21.91 1.30
CA LYS A 207 2.48 20.99 0.31
C LYS A 207 2.18 19.62 0.90
N ALA A 208 3.06 19.07 1.73
CA ALA A 208 2.84 17.79 2.41
C ALA A 208 1.61 17.85 3.32
N ILE A 209 1.43 18.96 4.05
CA ILE A 209 0.24 19.19 4.87
C ILE A 209 -1.01 19.25 3.97
N GLN A 210 -1.04 20.12 2.96
CA GLN A 210 -2.20 20.27 2.08
C GLN A 210 -2.59 18.96 1.39
N GLN A 211 -1.61 18.17 0.96
CA GLN A 211 -1.84 16.86 0.38
C GLN A 211 -2.45 15.90 1.41
N ALA A 212 -1.94 15.87 2.64
CA ALA A 212 -2.46 15.02 3.69
C ALA A 212 -3.94 15.32 4.00
N PHE A 213 -4.30 16.60 4.07
CA PHE A 213 -5.68 17.03 4.25
C PHE A 213 -6.60 16.57 3.11
N ARG A 214 -6.16 16.76 1.86
CA ARG A 214 -6.91 16.32 0.68
C ARG A 214 -7.14 14.81 0.73
N GLU A 215 -6.10 14.03 1.01
CA GLU A 215 -6.19 12.57 1.09
C GLU A 215 -7.18 12.09 2.16
N VAL A 216 -7.23 12.76 3.33
CA VAL A 216 -8.21 12.45 4.37
C VAL A 216 -9.63 12.82 3.94
N SER A 217 -9.81 14.01 3.36
CA SER A 217 -11.12 14.45 2.85
C SER A 217 -11.66 13.49 1.80
N ASP A 218 -10.85 13.18 0.80
CA ASP A 218 -11.19 12.25 -0.29
C ASP A 218 -11.53 10.85 0.26
N ALA A 219 -10.78 10.36 1.27
CA ALA A 219 -11.04 9.07 1.88
C ALA A 219 -12.35 9.03 2.68
N LEU A 220 -12.70 10.11 3.39
CA LEU A 220 -13.96 10.24 4.12
C LEU A 220 -15.16 10.31 3.18
N ASP A 221 -15.05 11.13 2.13
CA ASP A 221 -16.10 11.23 1.11
C ASP A 221 -16.29 9.88 0.40
N ALA A 222 -15.21 9.24 -0.03
CA ALA A 222 -15.24 7.92 -0.65
C ALA A 222 -15.91 6.88 0.24
N ARG A 223 -15.57 6.82 1.54
CA ARG A 223 -16.21 5.89 2.50
C ARG A 223 -17.72 6.11 2.55
N ARG A 224 -18.18 7.35 2.65
CA ARG A 224 -19.61 7.70 2.76
C ARG A 224 -20.38 7.43 1.46
N THR A 225 -19.79 7.70 0.30
CA THR A 225 -20.46 7.46 -0.99
C THR A 225 -20.46 5.98 -1.35
N LEU A 226 -19.34 5.27 -1.13
CA LEU A 226 -19.22 3.85 -1.44
C LEU A 226 -20.11 2.96 -0.55
N ASP A 227 -20.34 3.31 0.72
CA ASP A 227 -21.30 2.59 1.55
C ASP A 227 -22.73 2.65 0.99
N ARG A 228 -23.18 3.85 0.60
CA ARG A 228 -24.50 4.04 -0.02
C ARG A 228 -24.60 3.33 -1.38
N GLU A 229 -23.54 3.40 -2.18
CA GLU A 229 -23.48 2.68 -3.46
C GLU A 229 -23.51 1.17 -3.25
N TRP A 230 -22.74 0.64 -2.31
CA TRP A 230 -22.70 -0.79 -1.98
C TRP A 230 -24.08 -1.31 -1.59
N GLN A 231 -24.81 -0.57 -0.74
CA GLN A 231 -26.18 -0.93 -0.36
C GLN A 231 -27.15 -0.92 -1.57
N ALA A 232 -27.03 0.07 -2.46
CA ALA A 232 -27.85 0.14 -3.67
C ALA A 232 -27.54 -1.00 -4.65
N ARG A 233 -26.25 -1.32 -4.87
CA ARG A 233 -25.80 -2.44 -5.71
C ARG A 233 -26.18 -3.80 -5.14
N THR A 234 -26.21 -3.92 -3.81
CA THR A 234 -26.69 -5.14 -3.14
C THR A 234 -28.14 -5.40 -3.49
N ARG A 235 -29.02 -4.40 -3.30
CA ARG A 235 -30.44 -4.50 -3.68
C ARG A 235 -30.64 -4.75 -5.17
N LEU A 236 -29.83 -4.13 -6.03
CA LEU A 236 -29.88 -4.35 -7.48
C LEU A 236 -29.54 -5.81 -7.85
N ALA A 237 -28.48 -6.37 -7.27
CA ALA A 237 -28.09 -7.76 -7.51
C ALA A 237 -29.13 -8.76 -7.00
N GLU A 238 -29.76 -8.49 -5.85
CA GLU A 238 -30.88 -9.29 -5.32
C GLU A 238 -32.10 -9.25 -6.25
N ALA A 239 -32.45 -8.06 -6.75
CA ALA A 239 -33.55 -7.86 -7.69
C ALA A 239 -33.29 -8.57 -9.02
N SER A 240 -32.09 -8.45 -9.60
CA SER A 240 -31.76 -9.11 -10.87
C SER A 240 -31.63 -10.62 -10.72
N THR A 241 -31.22 -11.13 -9.56
CA THR A 241 -31.22 -12.58 -9.24
C THR A 241 -32.64 -13.12 -9.21
N THR A 242 -33.56 -12.38 -8.59
CA THR A 242 -34.98 -12.75 -8.57
C THR A 242 -35.57 -12.68 -9.97
N GLY A 243 -35.26 -11.64 -10.75
CA GLY A 243 -35.69 -11.48 -12.13
C GLY A 243 -35.23 -12.61 -13.05
N LEU A 244 -33.97 -13.04 -12.92
CA LEU A 244 -33.43 -14.19 -13.64
C LEU A 244 -34.22 -15.46 -13.36
N ARG A 245 -34.47 -15.79 -12.09
CA ARG A 245 -35.24 -16.99 -11.71
C ARG A 245 -36.66 -16.99 -12.31
N LEU A 246 -37.30 -15.83 -12.37
CA LEU A 246 -38.63 -15.69 -12.97
C LEU A 246 -38.59 -15.83 -14.50
N ALA A 247 -37.59 -15.23 -15.16
CA ALA A 247 -37.41 -15.34 -16.60
C ALA A 247 -37.10 -16.78 -17.03
N GLU A 248 -36.30 -17.50 -16.24
CA GLU A 248 -36.01 -18.92 -16.43
C GLU A 248 -37.28 -19.77 -16.37
N ALA A 249 -38.10 -19.58 -15.32
CA ALA A 249 -39.35 -20.34 -15.16
C ALA A 249 -40.32 -20.11 -16.34
N ARG A 250 -40.46 -18.86 -16.81
CA ARG A 250 -41.33 -18.52 -17.96
C ARG A 250 -40.80 -19.10 -19.27
N TYR A 251 -39.49 -19.10 -19.48
CA TYR A 251 -38.86 -19.72 -20.65
C TYR A 251 -39.06 -21.24 -20.66
N ILE A 252 -38.85 -21.92 -19.53
CA ILE A 252 -39.06 -23.37 -19.42
C ILE A 252 -40.53 -23.75 -19.71
N GLN A 253 -41.47 -22.91 -19.28
CA GLN A 253 -42.90 -23.08 -19.53
C GLN A 253 -43.35 -22.64 -20.94
N GLY A 254 -42.45 -22.08 -21.75
CA GLY A 254 -42.76 -21.60 -23.10
C GLY A 254 -43.61 -20.32 -23.15
N LEU A 255 -43.70 -19.58 -22.04
CA LEU A 255 -44.50 -18.35 -21.93
C LEU A 255 -43.78 -17.10 -22.49
N ASP A 256 -42.46 -17.12 -22.53
CA ASP A 256 -41.61 -16.06 -23.06
C ASP A 256 -40.48 -16.63 -23.93
N GLY A 257 -39.99 -15.85 -24.88
CA GLY A 257 -38.89 -16.25 -25.76
C GLY A 257 -37.52 -16.34 -25.05
N TYR A 258 -36.61 -17.12 -25.62
CA TYR A 258 -35.26 -17.35 -25.08
C TYR A 258 -34.46 -16.07 -24.85
N MET A 259 -34.64 -15.06 -25.71
CA MET A 259 -33.95 -13.78 -25.61
C MET A 259 -34.22 -13.05 -24.28
N ARG A 260 -35.43 -13.16 -23.72
CA ARG A 260 -35.77 -12.52 -22.42
C ARG A 260 -35.02 -13.17 -21.26
N PHE A 261 -34.85 -14.49 -21.31
CA PHE A 261 -34.05 -15.24 -20.35
C PHE A 261 -32.56 -14.93 -20.49
N LEU A 262 -32.05 -14.86 -21.72
CA LEU A 262 -30.67 -14.47 -22.00
C LEU A 262 -30.31 -13.08 -21.48
N ASP A 263 -31.17 -12.10 -21.73
CA ASP A 263 -31.01 -10.73 -21.25
C ASP A 263 -30.97 -10.68 -19.71
N SER A 264 -31.87 -11.42 -19.06
CA SER A 264 -31.91 -11.54 -17.60
C SER A 264 -30.64 -12.19 -17.02
N GLN A 265 -30.12 -13.24 -17.66
CA GLN A 265 -28.83 -13.85 -17.26
C GLN A 265 -27.67 -12.86 -17.41
N ARG A 266 -27.63 -12.14 -18.54
CA ARG A 266 -26.59 -11.16 -18.82
C ARG A 266 -26.62 -10.03 -17.78
N SER A 267 -27.78 -9.46 -17.50
CA SER A 267 -27.95 -8.41 -16.48
C SER A 267 -27.51 -8.89 -15.11
N ASN A 268 -27.98 -10.07 -14.67
CA ASN A 268 -27.61 -10.60 -13.35
C ASN A 268 -26.09 -10.79 -13.20
N PHE A 269 -25.42 -11.33 -14.23
CA PHE A 269 -23.97 -11.49 -14.22
C PHE A 269 -23.25 -10.16 -14.07
N PHE A 270 -23.62 -9.13 -14.85
CA PHE A 270 -23.02 -7.80 -14.74
C PHE A 270 -23.30 -7.14 -13.38
N ASP A 271 -24.50 -7.31 -12.83
CA ASP A 271 -24.86 -6.75 -11.52
C ASP A 271 -24.06 -7.41 -10.38
N ARG A 272 -23.88 -8.73 -10.42
CA ARG A 272 -23.05 -9.46 -9.43
C ARG A 272 -21.57 -9.05 -9.52
N ILE A 273 -21.03 -8.87 -10.73
CA ILE A 273 -19.68 -8.34 -10.92
C ILE A 273 -19.57 -6.93 -10.34
N SER A 274 -20.52 -6.05 -10.67
CA SER A 274 -20.52 -4.67 -10.19
C SER A 274 -20.62 -4.58 -8.66
N LEU A 275 -21.42 -5.45 -8.02
CA LEU A 275 -21.48 -5.54 -6.56
C LEU A 275 -20.14 -5.95 -5.96
N SER A 276 -19.46 -6.95 -6.54
CA SER A 276 -18.13 -7.39 -6.10
C SER A 276 -17.13 -6.23 -6.19
N ASP A 277 -17.15 -5.48 -7.30
CA ASP A 277 -16.28 -4.33 -7.52
C ASP A 277 -16.48 -3.23 -6.46
N VAL A 278 -17.72 -2.82 -6.22
CA VAL A 278 -18.04 -1.77 -5.23
C VAL A 278 -17.71 -2.23 -3.82
N SER A 279 -17.97 -3.50 -3.48
CA SER A 279 -17.61 -4.07 -2.18
C SER A 279 -16.09 -4.01 -1.95
N THR A 280 -15.28 -4.33 -2.96
CA THR A 280 -13.82 -4.20 -2.88
C THR A 280 -13.38 -2.75 -2.79
N GLN A 281 -13.98 -1.84 -3.57
CA GLN A 281 -13.67 -0.40 -3.49
C GLN A 281 -13.96 0.17 -2.10
N TYR A 282 -15.08 -0.22 -1.49
CA TYR A 282 -15.41 0.15 -0.12
C TYR A 282 -14.31 -0.30 0.87
N GLN A 283 -13.88 -1.56 0.79
CA GLN A 283 -12.79 -2.07 1.63
C GLN A 283 -11.46 -1.33 1.39
N ILE A 284 -11.12 -1.05 0.13
CA ILE A 284 -9.95 -0.24 -0.24
C ILE A 284 -10.05 1.17 0.36
N SER A 285 -11.23 1.78 0.39
CA SER A 285 -11.44 3.10 0.98
C SER A 285 -11.15 3.13 2.47
N LEU A 286 -11.48 2.06 3.20
CA LEU A 286 -11.15 1.93 4.62
C LEU A 286 -9.65 1.85 4.86
N VAL A 287 -8.92 1.07 4.05
CA VAL A 287 -7.45 0.99 4.10
C VAL A 287 -6.82 2.34 3.78
N ARG A 288 -7.35 3.05 2.78
CA ARG A 288 -6.88 4.40 2.43
C ARG A 288 -7.14 5.41 3.54
N LEU A 289 -8.30 5.35 4.19
CA LEU A 289 -8.62 6.21 5.33
C LEU A 289 -7.66 5.95 6.50
N PHE A 290 -7.42 4.68 6.83
CA PHE A 290 -6.47 4.30 7.86
C PHE A 290 -5.06 4.87 7.59
N ARG A 291 -4.58 4.74 6.35
CA ARG A 291 -3.32 5.34 5.90
C ARG A 291 -3.34 6.87 6.00
N ALA A 292 -4.41 7.50 5.52
CA ALA A 292 -4.50 8.97 5.44
C ALA A 292 -4.48 9.63 6.83
N VAL A 293 -5.06 8.97 7.84
CA VAL A 293 -5.08 9.43 9.23
C VAL A 293 -3.73 9.16 9.95
N GLY A 294 -2.80 8.45 9.32
CA GLY A 294 -1.45 8.19 9.86
C GLY A 294 -1.30 6.82 10.54
N GLY A 295 -2.32 5.96 10.48
CA GLY A 295 -2.31 4.62 11.07
C GLY A 295 -2.02 4.59 12.57
N SER A 296 -1.69 3.41 13.10
CA SER A 296 -1.30 3.20 14.50
C SER A 296 0.20 3.43 14.72
N TRP A 297 0.75 4.53 14.20
CA TRP A 297 2.15 4.86 14.45
C TRP A 297 2.27 5.53 15.83
N ASP A 298 2.13 4.71 16.87
CA ASP A 298 2.42 5.16 18.22
C ASP A 298 3.93 5.02 18.46
N SER A 299 4.66 6.13 18.32
CA SER A 299 6.10 6.16 18.58
C SER A 299 6.48 5.80 20.02
N GLN A 300 5.51 5.73 20.94
CA GLN A 300 5.74 5.27 22.31
C GLN A 300 6.07 3.76 22.39
N GLN A 301 5.61 2.93 21.45
CA GLN A 301 5.92 1.49 21.47
C GLN A 301 7.30 1.12 20.92
N LEU A 302 8.00 2.05 20.25
CA LEU A 302 9.34 1.83 19.72
C LEU A 302 10.46 2.28 20.67
N GLY A 303 10.10 2.78 21.88
CA GLY A 303 11.03 3.28 22.89
C GLY A 303 11.34 2.31 24.05
N ASP A 304 10.51 1.30 24.30
CA ASP A 304 10.77 0.30 25.34
C ASP A 304 11.59 -0.86 24.77
N THR A 305 12.90 -0.62 24.66
CA THR A 305 13.89 -1.69 24.60
C THR A 305 13.87 -2.41 25.95
N PRO A 306 13.75 -3.75 26.03
CA PRO A 306 13.70 -4.46 27.29
C PRO A 306 15.10 -4.55 27.93
N GLU A 307 15.57 -3.46 28.53
CA GLU A 307 16.84 -3.40 29.27
C GLU A 307 16.64 -3.51 30.81
N SER A 308 15.58 -4.19 31.25
CA SER A 308 15.28 -4.39 32.68
C SER A 308 15.00 -5.87 33.07
N MET A 309 15.38 -6.85 32.25
CA MET A 309 15.34 -8.27 32.63
C MET A 309 16.73 -8.77 33.02
N GLY A 310 17.34 -8.14 34.03
CA GLY A 310 18.73 -8.41 34.39
C GLY A 310 19.10 -8.09 35.83
N SER A 311 18.32 -8.51 36.83
CA SER A 311 18.86 -8.80 38.17
C SER A 311 17.89 -9.64 39.02
N THR A 312 17.72 -10.92 38.69
CA THR A 312 17.36 -11.89 39.74
C THR A 312 18.67 -12.46 40.26
N VAL A 313 19.20 -11.82 41.32
CA VAL A 313 20.31 -12.36 42.10
C VAL A 313 19.85 -13.67 42.73
N VAL A 314 20.46 -14.76 42.28
CA VAL A 314 20.46 -16.04 42.97
C VAL A 314 21.31 -15.87 44.23
N THR A 315 20.69 -15.86 45.40
CA THR A 315 21.35 -16.25 46.65
C THR A 315 20.70 -17.51 47.18
N GLY A 316 21.28 -18.64 46.79
CA GLY A 316 21.07 -19.91 47.46
C GLY A 316 21.99 -20.02 48.68
N SER A 317 21.38 -20.42 49.80
CA SER A 317 21.87 -21.39 50.78
C SER A 317 23.35 -21.33 51.19
N LYS A 318 23.59 -20.93 52.45
CA LYS A 318 24.42 -21.73 53.34
C LYS A 318 23.95 -21.59 54.79
N ALA A 319 23.58 -22.73 55.34
CA ALA A 319 23.49 -22.98 56.76
C ALA A 319 24.88 -22.88 57.39
N GLU A 320 24.97 -22.33 58.60
CA GLU A 320 25.94 -22.80 59.58
C GLU A 320 25.36 -22.63 60.99
N VAL A 321 25.25 -23.80 61.64
CA VAL A 321 25.10 -24.02 63.07
C VAL A 321 26.51 -24.16 63.62
N ASN A 322 26.70 -23.66 64.85
CA ASN A 322 27.92 -23.50 65.66
C ASN A 322 28.75 -22.25 65.40
#